data_AF-A0A4Q3IT14-F1
#
_entry.id   AF-A0A4Q3IT14-F1
#
_cell.length_a   1.000
_cell.length_b   1.000
_cell.length_c   1.000
_cell.angle_alpha   90.00
_cell.angle_beta   90.00
_cell.angle_gamma   90.00
#
_symmetry.space_group_name_H-M   'P 1'
#
loop_
_entity.id
_entity.type
_entity.pdbx_description
1 polymer ?
#
loop_
_entity_poly.entity_id
_entity_poly.type
_entity_poly.pdbx_seq_one_letter_code
_entity_poly.pdbx_strand_id
1 'polypeptide(L)'
;MGLNTALGTSISGLNSAQIGIGVVSQNVANAGTPGYVRRNVSSVDSISGGTVGVSNPNVQRLLDRIVQHQLLQESSGASYTSTRAQVFANLDQLYGAPGSKTALDSMYSTFTNSLQALQNDPSSYTNRTAVLDAASQLANRLRGLSDGVQQQRSQAEAGIGAGVTRVNELLDQLTNVNARIVNAQQTSGTADLRDQRDRIVSELSQYVEIRTDERPNGALSITTASGTQLFDGRPTVKFEFDARA
;
A
#
# COMPACT_ATOMS: atom_id res chain seq x y z
N MET A 1 -22.59 55.30 -8.85
CA MET A 1 -22.23 53.92 -9.24
C MET A 1 -21.59 53.98 -10.62
N GLY A 2 -20.26 54.13 -10.69
CA GLY A 2 -19.55 54.45 -11.94
C GLY A 2 -19.30 53.22 -12.81
N LEU A 3 -19.16 53.41 -14.13
CA LEU A 3 -18.82 52.35 -15.08
C LEU A 3 -17.58 51.52 -14.65
N ASN A 4 -16.63 52.16 -13.97
CA ASN A 4 -15.42 51.52 -13.47
C ASN A 4 -15.68 50.46 -12.39
N THR A 5 -16.69 50.65 -11.53
CA THR A 5 -17.07 49.65 -10.51
C THR A 5 -17.80 48.47 -11.15
N ALA A 6 -18.67 48.74 -12.13
CA ALA A 6 -19.35 47.68 -12.88
C ALA A 6 -18.36 46.81 -13.67
N LEU A 7 -17.37 47.43 -14.34
CA LEU A 7 -16.32 46.71 -15.05
C LEU A 7 -15.44 45.88 -14.10
N GLY A 8 -15.07 46.41 -12.94
CA GLY A 8 -14.33 45.67 -11.92
C GLY A 8 -15.06 44.42 -11.42
N THR A 9 -16.35 44.54 -11.12
CA THR A 9 -17.19 43.40 -10.71
C THR A 9 -17.33 42.38 -11.85
N SER A 10 -17.57 42.83 -13.09
CA SER A 10 -17.65 41.93 -14.26
C SER A 10 -16.35 41.16 -14.52
N ILE A 11 -15.19 41.81 -14.42
CA ILE A 11 -13.88 41.15 -14.57
C ILE A 11 -13.66 40.13 -13.45
N SER A 12 -13.99 40.47 -12.20
CA SER A 12 -13.86 39.53 -11.08
C SER A 12 -14.77 38.30 -11.23
N GLY A 13 -16.00 38.51 -11.74
CA GLY A 13 -16.94 37.43 -12.03
C GLY A 13 -16.46 36.51 -13.16
N LEU A 14 -15.93 37.08 -14.25
CA LEU A 14 -15.36 36.31 -15.37
C LEU A 14 -14.14 35.49 -14.94
N ASN A 15 -13.24 36.07 -14.14
CA ASN A 15 -12.08 35.34 -13.59
C ASN A 15 -12.51 34.18 -12.68
N SER A 16 -13.52 34.39 -11.83
CA SER A 16 -14.09 33.34 -10.99
C SER A 16 -14.72 32.22 -11.83
N ALA A 17 -15.49 32.58 -12.86
CA ALA A 17 -16.08 31.61 -13.79
C ALA A 17 -15.02 30.81 -14.56
N GLN A 18 -13.94 31.46 -15.01
CA GLN A 18 -12.81 30.80 -15.68
C GLN A 18 -12.14 29.76 -14.76
N ILE A 19 -11.91 30.12 -13.48
CA ILE A 19 -11.36 29.19 -12.49
C ILE A 19 -12.34 28.03 -12.23
N GLY A 20 -13.64 28.32 -12.12
CA GLY A 20 -14.69 27.30 -11.98
C GLY A 20 -14.71 26.30 -13.14
N ILE A 21 -14.66 26.79 -14.38
CA ILE A 21 -14.58 25.94 -15.59
C ILE A 21 -13.30 25.11 -15.58
N GLY A 22 -12.16 25.71 -15.21
CA GLY A 22 -10.89 24.99 -15.07
C GLY A 22 -10.97 23.85 -14.05
N VAL A 23 -11.59 24.07 -12.90
CA VAL A 23 -11.79 23.03 -11.87
C VAL A 23 -12.73 21.93 -12.35
N VAL A 24 -13.81 22.27 -13.05
CA VAL A 24 -14.69 21.27 -13.66
C VAL A 24 -13.92 20.43 -14.69
N SER A 25 -13.14 21.08 -15.57
CA SER A 25 -12.29 20.38 -16.55
C SER A 25 -11.29 19.44 -15.87
N GLN A 26 -10.64 19.89 -14.78
CA GLN A 26 -9.71 19.05 -14.03
C GLN A 26 -10.43 17.87 -13.38
N ASN A 27 -11.61 18.08 -12.79
CA ASN A 27 -12.40 17.01 -12.18
C ASN A 27 -12.80 15.96 -13.22
N VAL A 28 -13.24 16.38 -14.40
CA VAL A 28 -13.63 15.47 -15.49
C VAL A 28 -12.41 14.71 -16.01
N ALA A 29 -11.31 15.40 -16.29
CA ALA A 29 -10.09 14.79 -16.82
C ALA A 29 -9.47 13.77 -15.85
N ASN A 30 -9.59 14.01 -14.53
CA ASN A 30 -8.97 13.15 -13.51
C ASN A 30 -9.99 12.26 -12.78
N ALA A 31 -11.24 12.18 -13.24
CA ALA A 31 -12.29 11.39 -12.57
C ALA A 31 -11.89 9.91 -12.41
N GLY A 32 -11.11 9.37 -13.36
CA GLY A 32 -10.59 8.00 -13.32
C GLY A 32 -9.19 7.85 -12.73
N THR A 33 -8.55 8.94 -12.27
CA THR A 33 -7.18 8.89 -11.75
C THR A 33 -7.17 8.49 -10.28
N PRO A 34 -6.53 7.37 -9.89
CA PRO A 34 -6.44 6.97 -8.49
C PRO A 34 -5.85 8.07 -7.59
N GLY A 35 -6.47 8.26 -6.43
CA GLY A 35 -6.08 9.28 -5.44
C GLY A 35 -6.42 10.73 -5.82
N TYR A 36 -7.09 10.98 -6.95
CA TYR A 36 -7.63 12.32 -7.24
C TYR A 36 -8.85 12.60 -6.35
N VAL A 37 -8.87 13.78 -5.72
CA VAL A 37 -10.01 14.23 -4.91
C VAL A 37 -10.75 15.33 -5.65
N ARG A 38 -12.08 15.18 -5.75
CA ARG A 38 -12.95 16.17 -6.39
C ARG A 38 -12.77 17.53 -5.73
N ARG A 39 -12.62 18.55 -6.56
CA ARG A 39 -12.43 19.95 -6.13
C ARG A 39 -13.73 20.72 -6.29
N ASN A 40 -14.00 21.61 -5.34
CA ASN A 40 -15.09 22.58 -5.41
C ASN A 40 -14.53 23.99 -5.30
N VAL A 41 -15.13 24.93 -6.02
CA VAL A 41 -14.80 26.35 -5.93
C VAL A 41 -15.83 27.01 -5.04
N SER A 42 -15.41 27.53 -3.90
CA SER A 42 -16.24 28.42 -3.08
C SER A 42 -15.83 29.86 -3.36
N SER A 43 -16.72 30.63 -3.97
CA SER A 43 -16.60 32.09 -4.07
C SER A 43 -17.21 32.73 -2.82
N VAL A 44 -16.46 33.62 -2.18
CA VAL A 44 -16.98 34.43 -1.06
C VAL A 44 -17.17 35.85 -1.59
N ASP A 45 -18.31 36.47 -1.29
CA ASP A 45 -18.52 37.87 -1.62
C ASP A 45 -17.52 38.74 -0.84
N SER A 46 -16.74 39.55 -1.55
CA SER A 46 -15.87 40.55 -0.97
C SER A 46 -16.59 41.89 -1.00
N ILE A 47 -16.87 42.45 0.18
CA ILE A 47 -17.32 43.83 0.32
C ILE A 47 -16.08 44.65 0.67
N SER A 48 -15.57 45.40 -0.31
CA SER A 48 -14.47 46.35 -0.10
C SER A 48 -14.91 47.74 -0.57
N GLY A 49 -14.85 48.73 0.33
CA GLY A 49 -15.17 50.13 0.02
C GLY A 49 -16.58 50.40 -0.49
N GLY A 50 -17.57 49.57 -0.15
CA GLY A 50 -18.97 49.71 -0.62
C GLY A 50 -19.26 49.11 -2.00
N THR A 51 -18.32 48.36 -2.58
CA THR A 51 -18.51 47.59 -3.83
C THR A 51 -18.59 46.10 -3.51
N VAL A 52 -19.60 45.41 -4.05
CA VAL A 52 -19.71 43.94 -4.00
C VAL A 52 -18.92 43.36 -5.19
N GLY A 53 -17.84 42.64 -4.90
CA GLY A 53 -17.05 41.89 -5.88
C GLY A 53 -16.85 40.45 -5.42
N VAL A 54 -16.36 39.58 -6.31
CA VAL A 54 -16.05 38.19 -5.94
C VAL A 54 -14.63 38.12 -5.38
N SER A 55 -14.48 37.69 -4.12
CA SER A 55 -13.16 37.42 -3.53
C SER A 55 -12.52 36.21 -4.21
N ASN A 56 -11.19 36.17 -4.21
CA ASN A 56 -10.35 35.15 -4.83
C ASN A 56 -10.94 33.73 -4.63
N PRO A 57 -11.27 32.99 -5.70
CA PRO A 57 -11.94 31.70 -5.56
C PRO A 57 -11.04 30.72 -4.79
N ASN A 58 -11.56 30.18 -3.69
CA ASN A 58 -10.85 29.16 -2.93
C ASN A 58 -11.21 27.78 -3.49
N VAL A 59 -10.20 27.03 -3.90
CA VAL A 59 -10.37 25.66 -4.41
C VAL A 59 -10.22 24.70 -3.25
N GLN A 60 -11.32 24.11 -2.82
CA GLN A 60 -11.37 23.16 -1.70
C GLN A 60 -11.47 21.73 -2.21
N ARG A 61 -10.84 20.80 -1.50
CA ARG A 61 -10.96 19.36 -1.73
C ARG A 61 -12.21 18.84 -1.02
N LEU A 62 -13.09 18.16 -1.74
CA LEU A 62 -14.25 17.45 -1.18
C LEU A 62 -13.81 16.06 -0.73
N LEU A 63 -13.16 15.98 0.44
CA LEU A 63 -12.66 14.75 1.02
C LEU A 63 -13.35 14.47 2.35
N ASP A 64 -13.95 13.29 2.45
CA ASP A 64 -14.40 12.76 3.73
C ASP A 64 -13.20 12.10 4.44
N ARG A 65 -12.77 12.71 5.54
CA ARG A 65 -11.63 12.21 6.33
C ARG A 65 -11.94 10.87 7.00
N ILE A 66 -13.18 10.61 7.39
CA ILE A 66 -13.57 9.34 8.02
C ILE A 66 -13.44 8.21 6.99
N VAL A 67 -13.94 8.43 5.78
CA VAL A 67 -13.80 7.47 4.68
C VAL A 67 -12.33 7.27 4.31
N GLN A 68 -11.53 8.34 4.25
CA GLN A 68 -10.09 8.24 4.00
C GLN A 68 -9.39 7.40 5.08
N HIS A 69 -9.70 7.62 6.35
CA HIS A 69 -9.15 6.83 7.45
C HIS A 69 -9.50 5.35 7.34
N GLN A 70 -10.78 5.04 7.06
CA GLN A 70 -11.21 3.66 6.84
C GLN A 70 -10.46 3.03 5.67
N LEU A 71 -10.31 3.75 4.55
CA LEU A 71 -9.60 3.26 3.37
C LEU A 71 -8.15 2.89 3.69
N LEU A 72 -7.43 3.72 4.45
CA LEU A 72 -6.05 3.43 4.85
C LEU A 72 -5.96 2.16 5.71
N GLN A 73 -6.89 1.97 6.64
CA GLN A 73 -6.95 0.77 7.49
C GLN A 73 -7.26 -0.49 6.69
N GLU A 74 -8.28 -0.45 5.83
CA GLU A 74 -8.65 -1.59 4.99
C GLU A 74 -7.57 -1.91 3.97
N SER A 75 -6.87 -0.90 3.43
CA SER A 75 -5.73 -1.10 2.52
C SER A 75 -4.59 -1.85 3.21
N SER A 76 -4.31 -1.55 4.49
CA SER A 76 -3.33 -2.30 5.28
C SER A 76 -3.76 -3.76 5.47
N GLY A 77 -5.02 -4.00 5.85
CA GLY A 77 -5.57 -5.34 6.04
C GLY A 77 -5.60 -6.18 4.76
N ALA A 78 -5.98 -5.55 3.64
CA ALA A 78 -5.97 -6.18 2.32
C ALA A 78 -4.55 -6.56 1.87
N SER A 79 -3.57 -5.66 2.07
CA SER A 79 -2.18 -5.93 1.71
C SER A 79 -1.58 -7.06 2.54
N TYR A 80 -1.87 -7.10 3.84
CA TYR A 80 -1.46 -8.18 4.74
C TYR A 80 -2.04 -9.54 4.32
N THR A 81 -3.35 -9.60 4.09
CA THR A 81 -4.03 -10.86 3.72
C THR A 81 -3.64 -11.34 2.33
N SER A 82 -3.50 -10.42 1.36
CA SER A 82 -3.04 -10.74 0.00
C SER A 82 -1.63 -11.32 0.00
N THR A 83 -0.69 -10.69 0.72
CA THR A 83 0.69 -11.19 0.83
C THR A 83 0.73 -12.59 1.43
N ARG A 84 -0.02 -12.82 2.50
CA ARG A 84 -0.08 -14.13 3.17
C ARG A 84 -0.72 -15.20 2.27
N ALA A 85 -1.78 -14.86 1.56
CA ALA A 85 -2.43 -15.76 0.61
C ALA A 85 -1.48 -16.17 -0.52
N GLN A 86 -0.68 -15.24 -1.04
CA GLN A 86 0.31 -15.55 -2.08
C GLN A 86 1.37 -16.54 -1.58
N VAL A 87 1.89 -16.34 -0.36
CA VAL A 87 2.87 -17.26 0.24
C VAL A 87 2.25 -18.65 0.46
N PHE A 88 1.02 -18.74 0.95
CA PHE A 88 0.33 -20.01 1.13
C PHE A 88 0.05 -20.72 -0.19
N ALA A 89 -0.36 -20.00 -1.23
CA ALA A 89 -0.55 -20.59 -2.57
C ALA A 89 0.75 -21.22 -3.11
N ASN A 90 1.90 -20.56 -2.90
CA ASN A 90 3.20 -21.10 -3.30
C ASN A 90 3.55 -22.37 -2.50
N LEU A 91 3.26 -22.40 -1.19
CA LEU A 91 3.49 -23.58 -0.36
C LEU A 91 2.56 -24.74 -0.72
N ASP A 92 1.29 -24.48 -1.00
CA ASP A 92 0.33 -25.50 -1.46
C ASP A 92 0.79 -26.14 -2.77
N GLN A 93 1.29 -25.33 -3.71
CA GLN A 93 1.87 -25.82 -4.96
C GLN A 93 3.13 -26.67 -4.71
N LEU A 94 3.96 -26.29 -3.73
CA LEU A 94 5.17 -27.04 -3.37
C LEU A 94 4.82 -28.41 -2.78
N TYR A 95 3.85 -28.48 -1.86
CA TYR A 95 3.39 -29.73 -1.24
C TYR A 95 2.65 -30.64 -2.24
N GLY A 96 1.94 -30.04 -3.19
CA GLY A 96 1.14 -30.74 -4.18
C GLY A 96 -0.18 -31.27 -3.61
N ALA A 97 -1.04 -31.79 -4.50
CA ALA A 97 -2.36 -32.28 -4.11
C ALA A 97 -2.24 -33.58 -3.26
N PRO A 98 -2.94 -33.68 -2.12
CA PRO A 98 -3.06 -34.92 -1.36
C PRO A 98 -3.51 -36.10 -2.24
N GLY A 99 -2.93 -37.28 -2.02
CA GLY A 99 -3.21 -38.46 -2.84
C GLY A 99 -2.59 -38.46 -4.25
N SER A 100 -1.84 -37.42 -4.65
CA SER A 100 -1.04 -37.48 -5.87
C SER A 100 0.16 -38.40 -5.69
N LYS A 101 0.66 -39.01 -6.78
CA LYS A 101 1.81 -39.93 -6.73
C LYS A 101 3.07 -39.33 -6.10
N THR A 102 3.21 -38.00 -6.16
CA THR A 102 4.34 -37.24 -5.62
C THR A 102 4.06 -36.59 -4.25
N ALA A 103 2.84 -36.76 -3.72
CA ALA A 103 2.51 -36.27 -2.39
C ALA A 103 3.15 -37.14 -1.31
N LEU A 104 3.47 -36.51 -0.17
CA LEU A 104 4.20 -37.16 0.91
C LEU A 104 3.46 -38.36 1.49
N ASP A 105 2.15 -38.30 1.59
CA ASP A 105 1.28 -39.40 2.04
C ASP A 105 1.43 -40.65 1.16
N SER A 106 1.39 -40.47 -0.16
CA SER A 106 1.50 -41.55 -1.14
C SER A 106 2.92 -42.13 -1.18
N MET A 107 3.94 -41.29 -1.10
CA MET A 107 5.34 -41.73 -1.07
C MET A 107 5.67 -42.46 0.24
N TYR A 108 5.16 -41.97 1.37
CA TYR A 108 5.31 -42.64 2.66
C TYR A 108 4.61 -44.00 2.68
N SER A 109 3.38 -44.07 2.15
CA SER A 109 2.65 -45.34 2.02
C SER A 109 3.39 -46.34 1.12
N THR A 110 3.96 -45.88 0.01
CA THR A 110 4.77 -46.73 -0.89
C THR A 110 5.99 -47.29 -0.17
N PHE A 111 6.70 -46.47 0.61
CA PHE A 111 7.83 -46.91 1.42
C PHE A 111 7.40 -47.95 2.47
N THR A 112 6.34 -47.69 3.24
CA THR A 112 5.85 -48.64 4.26
C THR A 112 5.39 -49.96 3.66
N ASN A 113 4.74 -49.93 2.48
CA ASN A 113 4.32 -51.14 1.78
C ASN A 113 5.53 -51.95 1.27
N SER A 114 6.58 -51.28 0.80
CA SER A 114 7.83 -51.95 0.39
C SER A 114 8.50 -52.66 1.58
N LEU A 115 8.48 -52.06 2.77
CA LEU A 115 8.99 -52.68 3.99
C LEU A 115 8.20 -53.92 4.40
N GLN A 116 6.86 -53.87 4.30
CA GLN A 116 6.01 -55.04 4.57
C GLN A 116 6.30 -56.18 3.59
N ALA A 117 6.49 -55.88 2.30
CA ALA A 117 6.87 -56.89 1.31
C ALA A 117 8.24 -57.52 1.61
N LEU A 118 9.23 -56.72 2.02
CA LEU A 118 10.54 -57.21 2.45
C LEU A 118 10.46 -58.04 3.74
N GLN A 119 9.58 -57.70 4.67
CA GLN A 119 9.36 -58.49 5.89
C GLN A 119 8.85 -59.91 5.57
N ASN A 120 7.99 -60.04 4.57
CA ASN A 120 7.44 -61.34 4.15
C ASN A 120 8.46 -62.21 3.42
N ASP A 121 9.39 -61.61 2.67
CA ASP A 121 10.53 -62.32 2.06
C ASP A 121 11.82 -61.49 2.16
N PRO A 122 12.56 -61.63 3.26
CA PRO A 122 13.80 -60.89 3.50
C PRO A 122 14.95 -61.30 2.58
N SER A 123 14.87 -62.46 1.93
CA SER A 123 15.92 -63.00 1.07
C SER A 123 15.86 -62.47 -0.36
N SER A 124 14.68 -61.99 -0.78
CA SER A 124 14.45 -61.41 -2.11
C SER A 124 15.28 -60.15 -2.35
N TYR A 125 16.21 -60.25 -3.31
CA TYR A 125 16.99 -59.11 -3.80
C TYR A 125 16.10 -58.00 -4.37
N THR A 126 15.02 -58.37 -5.07
CA THR A 126 14.05 -57.44 -5.64
C THR A 126 13.37 -56.61 -4.55
N ASN A 127 12.93 -57.25 -3.45
CA ASN A 127 12.27 -56.54 -2.35
C ASN A 127 13.23 -55.59 -1.61
N ARG A 128 14.49 -56.02 -1.42
CA ARG A 128 15.54 -55.15 -0.83
C ARG A 128 15.78 -53.91 -1.67
N THR A 129 15.88 -54.08 -2.99
CA THR A 129 16.07 -52.97 -3.94
C THR A 129 14.88 -52.02 -3.94
N ALA A 130 13.65 -52.55 -3.96
CA ALA A 130 12.43 -51.75 -3.92
C ALA A 130 12.32 -50.87 -2.65
N VAL A 131 12.73 -51.38 -1.49
CA VAL A 131 12.78 -50.59 -0.24
C VAL A 131 13.79 -49.44 -0.36
N LEU A 132 14.98 -49.70 -0.87
CA LEU A 132 16.02 -48.68 -1.04
C LEU A 132 15.57 -47.59 -2.02
N ASP A 133 14.92 -47.96 -3.11
CA ASP A 133 14.38 -47.02 -4.09
C ASP A 133 13.27 -46.16 -3.48
N ALA A 134 12.30 -46.77 -2.80
CA ALA A 134 11.20 -46.05 -2.14
C ALA A 134 11.72 -45.10 -1.04
N ALA A 135 12.69 -45.55 -0.23
CA ALA A 135 13.35 -44.73 0.78
C ALA A 135 14.09 -43.54 0.15
N SER A 136 14.84 -43.78 -0.93
CA SER A 136 15.59 -42.74 -1.64
C SER A 136 14.66 -41.69 -2.25
N GLN A 137 13.57 -42.11 -2.87
CA GLN A 137 12.56 -41.21 -3.42
C GLN A 137 11.91 -40.36 -2.32
N LEU A 138 11.51 -40.97 -1.20
CA LEU A 138 10.93 -40.25 -0.07
C LEU A 138 11.92 -39.23 0.52
N ALA A 139 13.18 -39.62 0.73
CA ALA A 139 14.22 -38.74 1.23
C ALA A 139 14.48 -37.56 0.28
N ASN A 140 14.52 -37.81 -1.04
CA ASN A 140 14.66 -36.76 -2.05
C ASN A 140 13.47 -35.81 -2.06
N ARG A 141 12.24 -36.32 -1.91
CA ARG A 141 11.04 -35.47 -1.80
C ARG A 141 11.09 -34.59 -0.56
N LEU A 142 11.41 -35.15 0.60
CA LEU A 142 11.54 -34.40 1.85
C LEU A 142 12.62 -33.30 1.74
N ARG A 143 13.77 -33.61 1.14
CA ARG A 143 14.82 -32.63 0.89
C ARG A 143 14.33 -31.50 -0.01
N GLY A 144 13.71 -31.84 -1.15
CA GLY A 144 13.19 -30.83 -2.07
C GLY A 144 12.10 -29.93 -1.48
N LEU A 145 11.23 -30.49 -0.62
CA LEU A 145 10.26 -29.70 0.15
C LEU A 145 10.94 -28.77 1.15
N SER A 146 11.94 -29.27 1.89
CA SER A 146 12.71 -28.47 2.83
C SER A 146 13.41 -27.30 2.14
N ASP A 147 14.08 -27.57 1.02
CA ASP A 147 14.75 -26.55 0.19
C ASP A 147 13.75 -25.52 -0.35
N GLY A 148 12.58 -25.98 -0.82
CA GLY A 148 11.52 -25.10 -1.30
C GLY A 148 10.95 -24.18 -0.21
N VAL A 149 10.78 -24.68 1.02
CA VAL A 149 10.34 -23.87 2.16
C VAL A 149 11.42 -22.85 2.55
N GLN A 150 12.70 -23.24 2.58
CA GLN A 150 13.79 -22.29 2.85
C GLN A 150 13.90 -21.23 1.76
N GLN A 151 13.62 -21.57 0.50
CA GLN A 151 13.56 -20.62 -0.59
C GLN A 151 12.42 -19.61 -0.41
N GLN A 152 11.21 -20.06 -0.04
CA GLN A 152 10.08 -19.18 0.26
C GLN A 152 10.40 -18.24 1.44
N ARG A 153 11.05 -18.77 2.48
CA ARG A 153 11.52 -17.96 3.61
C ARG A 153 12.51 -16.87 3.16
N SER A 154 13.52 -17.24 2.36
CA SER A 154 14.51 -16.29 1.84
C SER A 154 13.87 -15.21 0.96
N GLN A 155 12.86 -15.58 0.17
CA GLN A 155 12.07 -14.63 -0.62
C GLN A 155 11.26 -13.67 0.27
N ALA A 156 10.67 -14.17 1.36
CA ALA A 156 9.98 -13.34 2.33
C ALA A 156 10.94 -12.35 3.02
N GLU A 157 12.13 -12.80 3.43
CA GLU A 157 13.18 -11.94 4.00
C GLU A 157 13.61 -10.85 3.00
N ALA A 158 13.83 -11.19 1.73
CA ALA A 158 14.12 -10.20 0.69
C ALA A 158 12.96 -9.21 0.48
N GLY A 159 11.71 -9.69 0.53
CA GLY A 159 10.50 -8.87 0.46
C GLY A 159 10.40 -7.88 1.63
N ILE A 160 10.74 -8.30 2.85
CA ILE A 160 10.79 -7.42 4.03
C ILE A 160 11.84 -6.33 3.82
N GLY A 161 13.06 -6.68 3.38
CA GLY A 161 14.12 -5.71 3.11
C GLY A 161 13.74 -4.67 2.04
N ALA A 162 13.08 -5.12 0.96
CA ALA A 162 12.53 -4.23 -0.05
C ALA A 162 11.42 -3.32 0.50
N GLY A 163 10.51 -3.88 1.31
CA GLY A 163 9.45 -3.12 1.97
C GLY A 163 9.99 -2.05 2.92
N VAL A 164 11.01 -2.36 3.73
CA VAL A 164 11.69 -1.40 4.60
C VAL A 164 12.34 -0.27 3.79
N THR A 165 13.02 -0.60 2.69
CA THR A 165 13.61 0.40 1.80
C THR A 165 12.52 1.32 1.25
N ARG A 166 11.42 0.75 0.76
CA ARG A 166 10.30 1.51 0.20
C ARG A 166 9.61 2.40 1.24
N VAL A 167 9.41 1.92 2.46
CA VAL A 167 8.86 2.72 3.56
C VAL A 167 9.73 3.95 3.83
N ASN A 168 11.04 3.79 3.91
CA ASN A 168 11.95 4.92 4.13
C ASN A 168 11.90 5.92 2.96
N GLU A 169 11.89 5.45 1.71
CA GLU A 169 11.72 6.32 0.54
C GLU A 169 10.41 7.12 0.56
N LEU A 170 9.31 6.47 0.94
CA LEU A 170 8.00 7.11 1.05
C LEU A 170 7.99 8.19 2.14
N LEU A 171 8.64 7.94 3.28
CA LEU A 171 8.78 8.93 4.36
C LEU A 171 9.63 10.14 3.92
N ASP A 172 10.67 9.93 3.11
CA ASP A 172 11.48 11.02 2.54
C ASP A 172 10.71 11.83 1.50
N GLN A 173 9.96 11.17 0.61
CA GLN A 173 9.07 11.84 -0.34
C GLN A 173 7.98 12.64 0.40
N LEU A 174 7.41 12.06 1.46
CA LEU A 174 6.41 12.69 2.31
C LEU A 174 6.97 13.96 2.96
N THR A 175 8.21 13.92 3.44
CA THR A 175 8.91 15.09 4.02
C THR A 175 8.91 16.27 3.04
N ASN A 176 9.29 16.01 1.78
CA ASN A 176 9.36 17.03 0.74
C ASN A 176 7.99 17.63 0.42
N VAL A 177 6.97 16.78 0.24
CA VAL A 177 5.61 17.23 -0.08
C VAL A 177 4.99 17.97 1.09
N ASN A 178 5.15 17.46 2.31
CA ASN A 178 4.63 18.08 3.53
C ASN A 178 5.25 19.47 3.77
N ALA A 179 6.56 19.62 3.57
CA ALA A 179 7.24 20.92 3.69
C ALA A 179 6.67 21.94 2.68
N ARG A 180 6.40 21.54 1.43
CA ARG A 180 5.78 22.42 0.42
C ARG A 180 4.36 22.83 0.81
N ILE A 181 3.55 21.91 1.36
CA ILE A 181 2.19 22.21 1.83
C ILE A 181 2.22 23.23 2.98
N VAL A 182 3.09 23.02 3.96
CA VAL A 182 3.22 23.92 5.13
C VAL A 182 3.71 25.30 4.70
N ASN A 183 4.73 25.36 3.82
CA ASN A 183 5.28 26.63 3.31
C ASN A 183 4.29 27.41 2.43
N ALA A 184 3.37 26.73 1.76
CA ALA A 184 2.34 27.37 0.95
C ALA A 184 1.24 28.06 1.77
N GLN A 185 1.25 27.96 3.11
CA GLN A 185 0.37 28.70 4.04
C GLN A 185 -1.13 28.67 3.65
N GLN A 186 -1.63 27.53 3.15
CA GLN A 186 -3.03 27.36 2.70
C GLN A 186 -3.46 28.29 1.55
N THR A 187 -2.51 28.81 0.78
CA THR A 187 -2.81 29.55 -0.46
C THR A 187 -3.48 28.65 -1.51
N SER A 188 -4.23 29.26 -2.42
CA SER A 188 -4.84 28.59 -3.56
C SER A 188 -3.75 27.88 -4.39
N GLY A 189 -3.83 26.55 -4.52
CA GLY A 189 -2.88 25.75 -5.31
C GLY A 189 -2.22 24.56 -4.60
N THR A 190 -2.50 24.30 -3.32
CA THR A 190 -1.96 23.12 -2.61
C THR A 190 -2.70 21.81 -2.88
N ALA A 191 -3.80 21.83 -3.66
CA ALA A 191 -4.64 20.66 -3.88
C ALA A 191 -3.87 19.49 -4.51
N ASP A 192 -3.04 19.75 -5.53
CA ASP A 192 -2.22 18.72 -6.17
C ASP A 192 -1.16 18.14 -5.22
N LEU A 193 -0.54 18.99 -4.39
CA LEU A 193 0.40 18.54 -3.36
C LEU A 193 -0.28 17.66 -2.30
N ARG A 194 -1.53 18.00 -1.93
CA ARG A 194 -2.31 17.21 -0.99
C ARG A 194 -2.74 15.86 -1.59
N ASP A 195 -3.13 15.84 -2.87
CA ASP A 195 -3.40 14.59 -3.58
C ASP A 195 -2.13 13.72 -3.68
N GLN A 196 -0.96 14.33 -3.94
CA GLN A 196 0.32 13.61 -3.93
C GLN A 196 0.67 13.06 -2.54
N ARG A 197 0.47 13.86 -1.48
CA ARG A 197 0.66 13.44 -0.09
C ARG A 197 -0.21 12.23 0.24
N ASP A 198 -1.49 12.29 -0.13
CA ASP A 198 -2.45 11.24 0.18
C ASP A 198 -2.13 9.93 -0.58
N ARG A 199 -1.59 10.01 -1.81
CA ARG A 199 -1.06 8.83 -2.51
C ARG A 199 0.13 8.21 -1.80
N ILE A 200 1.10 9.02 -1.36
CA ILE A 200 2.26 8.53 -0.60
C ILE A 200 1.80 7.84 0.69
N VAL A 201 0.86 8.45 1.41
CA VAL A 201 0.29 7.89 2.64
C VAL A 201 -0.49 6.60 2.36
N SER A 202 -1.26 6.54 1.28
CA SER A 202 -1.99 5.34 0.87
C SER A 202 -1.06 4.21 0.46
N GLU A 203 0.10 4.50 -0.14
CA GLU A 203 1.11 3.50 -0.43
C GLU A 203 1.80 3.04 0.86
N LEU A 204 2.15 3.98 1.75
CA LEU A 204 2.75 3.68 3.05
C LEU A 204 1.84 2.75 3.88
N SER A 205 0.52 2.95 3.84
CA SER A 205 -0.44 2.13 4.57
C SER A 205 -0.53 0.69 4.05
N GLN A 206 0.02 0.36 2.88
CA GLN A 206 0.10 -1.02 2.40
C GLN A 206 1.23 -1.81 3.09
N TYR A 207 2.23 -1.12 3.63
CA TYR A 207 3.38 -1.74 4.30
C TYR A 207 3.24 -1.75 5.82
N VAL A 208 2.65 -0.70 6.40
CA VAL A 208 2.51 -0.53 7.85
C VAL A 208 1.12 0.01 8.17
N GLU A 209 0.49 -0.55 9.20
CA GLU A 209 -0.78 -0.01 9.69
C GLU A 209 -0.55 1.35 10.36
N ILE A 210 -1.13 2.40 9.77
CA ILE A 210 -0.91 3.80 10.16
C ILE A 210 -2.19 4.55 10.49
N ARG A 211 -2.04 5.58 11.31
CA ARG A 211 -3.05 6.61 11.60
C ARG A 211 -2.44 7.97 11.32
N THR A 212 -3.20 8.83 10.65
CA THR A 212 -2.75 10.16 10.25
C THR A 212 -3.50 11.26 10.99
N ASP A 213 -2.81 12.30 11.41
CA ASP A 213 -3.42 13.50 11.96
C ASP A 213 -2.89 14.73 11.21
N GLU A 214 -3.78 15.64 10.80
CA GLU A 214 -3.39 16.85 10.10
C GLU A 214 -3.66 18.08 10.96
N ARG A 215 -2.60 18.85 11.21
CA ARG A 215 -2.64 20.09 11.99
C ARG A 215 -3.24 21.24 11.17
N PRO A 216 -3.73 22.32 11.82
CA PRO A 216 -4.33 23.48 11.14
C PRO A 216 -3.41 24.15 10.09
N ASN A 217 -2.10 24.13 10.31
CA ASN A 217 -1.09 24.64 9.38
C ASN A 217 -0.82 23.71 8.17
N GLY A 218 -1.54 22.59 8.05
CA GLY A 218 -1.38 21.60 6.99
C GLY A 218 -0.27 20.57 7.21
N ALA A 219 0.43 20.63 8.35
CA ALA A 219 1.44 19.64 8.70
C ALA A 219 0.78 18.29 9.04
N LEU A 220 1.34 17.21 8.51
CA LEU A 220 0.90 15.84 8.79
C LEU A 220 1.75 15.21 9.90
N SER A 221 1.08 14.48 10.79
CA SER A 221 1.69 13.53 11.73
C SER A 221 1.18 12.11 11.41
N ILE A 222 2.05 11.11 11.50
CA ILE A 222 1.71 9.70 11.28
C ILE A 222 2.20 8.88 12.47
N THR A 223 1.31 8.04 12.99
CA THR A 223 1.59 7.10 14.09
C THR A 223 1.18 5.69 13.66
N THR A 224 1.93 4.67 14.05
CA THR A 224 1.52 3.27 13.86
C THR A 224 0.30 2.93 14.71
N ALA A 225 -0.36 1.83 14.39
CA ALA A 225 -1.38 1.24 15.27
C ALA A 225 -0.84 0.92 16.69
N SER A 226 0.45 0.60 16.82
CA SER A 226 1.13 0.35 18.10
C SER A 226 1.47 1.61 18.90
N GLY A 227 1.23 2.80 18.36
CA GLY A 227 1.51 4.08 19.03
C GLY A 227 2.89 4.68 18.75
N THR A 228 3.72 4.04 17.91
CA THR A 228 5.01 4.59 17.50
C THR A 228 4.81 5.73 16.53
N GLN A 229 5.33 6.91 16.84
CA GLN A 229 5.31 8.03 15.91
C GLN A 229 6.30 7.74 14.77
N LEU A 230 5.80 7.72 13.52
CA LEU A 230 6.60 7.45 12.32
C LEU A 230 7.04 8.75 11.62
N PHE A 231 6.19 9.76 11.66
CA PHE A 231 6.39 11.01 10.95
C PHE A 231 5.78 12.17 11.73
N ASP A 232 6.53 13.27 11.85
CA ASP A 232 6.04 14.55 12.37
C ASP A 232 6.77 15.69 11.66
N GLY A 233 6.25 16.09 10.51
CA GLY A 233 6.92 17.03 9.61
C GLY A 233 8.18 16.48 8.92
N ARG A 234 8.82 15.48 9.51
CA ARG A 234 9.98 14.70 9.05
C ARG A 234 9.88 13.28 9.62
N PRO A 235 10.64 12.30 9.11
CA PRO A 235 10.65 10.95 9.65
C PRO A 235 11.20 10.98 11.08
N THR A 236 10.50 10.37 12.03
CA THR A 236 10.91 10.30 13.44
C THR A 236 11.64 9.00 13.77
N VAL A 237 11.50 8.00 12.90
CA VAL A 237 12.18 6.71 12.97
C VAL A 237 12.70 6.34 11.58
N LYS A 238 13.70 5.46 11.56
CA LYS A 238 14.18 4.82 10.34
C LYS A 238 13.95 3.32 10.49
N PHE A 239 13.34 2.71 9.48
CA PHE A 239 13.17 1.27 9.47
C PHE A 239 14.48 0.62 9.01
N GLU A 240 14.89 -0.43 9.72
CA GLU A 240 16.03 -1.26 9.35
C GLU A 240 15.62 -2.72 9.43
N PHE A 241 16.14 -3.52 8.50
CA PHE A 241 15.94 -4.97 8.49
C PHE A 241 17.31 -5.63 8.45
N ASP A 242 17.59 -6.44 9.46
CA ASP A 242 18.76 -7.31 9.49
C ASP A 242 18.30 -8.75 9.32
N ALA A 243 18.60 -9.35 8.17
CA ALA A 243 18.28 -10.74 7.87
C ALA A 243 19.13 -11.74 8.70
N ARG A 244 20.12 -11.26 9.45
CA ARG A 244 21.09 -12.07 10.20
C ARG A 244 21.07 -11.84 11.71
N ALA A 245 20.24 -10.92 12.21
CA ALA A 245 20.06 -10.67 13.64
C ALA A 245 19.13 -11.67 14.30
#